data_AF-A0A6I2G083-F1
#
_entry.id   AF-A0A6I2G083-F1
#
_cell.length_a   1.000
_cell.length_b   1.000
_cell.length_c   1.000
_cell.angle_alpha   90.00
_cell.angle_beta   90.00
_cell.angle_gamma   90.00
#
_symmetry.space_group_name_H-M   'P 1'
#
loop_
_entity.id
_entity.type
_entity.pdbx_description
1 polymer ?
#
loop_
_entity_poly.entity_id
_entity_poly.type
_entity_poly.pdbx_seq_one_letter_code
_entity_poly.pdbx_strand_id
1 'polypeptide(L)'
;MSPTTIDVLPSAFNSAATSFGTARKSVTEIVTTLAKNLDDNWGCAGTDNTGHNFANGYDTAAFNAVTSGADLANGLGKLYDLLKYTSINHANGNTLAATDPQFDSVFPDPQPIPTYATPTFRGAYGGDSDAPLGWGLITRWLQGRVWPNGHQDGLDNLSSAWSTAKDGLNSLLQGLRDARGIVAQQVSDEVPQILTQIDLVIGDVTNIAAHCEILSTACWDYSTALTDAHHKIEKALAELVLTVGVTAVIASLIGPEGTAGGAALAAGVRGEATAVRVVTIIDALSEVVTAKNAALAGTALAGGRLTGNLQPLLDAQPTRFDAATRPTGGGADKPLPRTQAPNGEMLGESGANTTSKTLTQPPAKGPYYRIDVENPNPGVRPGQMHLQDDAGNKYYYNFNTGEFEDAPASFINKISKDPQFQRAIRKGAAMLGVN
;
A
#
# COMPACT_ATOMS: atom_id res chain seq x y z
N MET A 1 39.75 -27.85 3.82
CA MET A 1 38.77 -27.54 2.77
C MET A 1 37.47 -27.25 3.47
N SER A 2 37.15 -25.97 3.65
CA SER A 2 35.82 -25.56 4.09
C SER A 2 34.92 -25.55 2.85
N PRO A 3 33.66 -26.01 2.92
CA PRO A 3 32.78 -26.01 1.76
C PRO A 3 32.57 -24.57 1.29
N THR A 4 32.67 -24.35 -0.02
CA THR A 4 32.22 -23.14 -0.71
C THR A 4 30.72 -23.02 -0.49
N THR A 5 30.29 -22.21 0.48
CA THR A 5 28.87 -21.93 0.70
C THR A 5 28.36 -21.09 -0.47
N ILE A 6 27.42 -21.61 -1.25
CA ILE A 6 26.62 -20.79 -2.16
C ILE A 6 25.69 -19.95 -1.27
N ASP A 7 25.98 -18.65 -1.18
CA ASP A 7 25.35 -17.72 -0.21
C ASP A 7 23.99 -17.15 -0.67
N VAL A 8 23.59 -17.43 -1.92
CA VAL A 8 22.31 -17.01 -2.51
C VAL A 8 21.70 -18.15 -3.31
N LEU A 9 20.44 -18.49 -3.01
CA LEU A 9 19.67 -19.48 -3.74
C LEU A 9 18.65 -18.78 -4.67
N PRO A 10 18.81 -18.83 -6.00
CA PRO A 10 17.83 -18.29 -6.94
C PRO A 10 16.40 -18.79 -6.68
N SER A 11 16.26 -20.07 -6.31
CA SER A 11 14.99 -20.71 -5.97
C SER A 11 14.32 -20.11 -4.72
N ALA A 12 15.08 -19.55 -3.77
CA ALA A 12 14.53 -18.87 -2.60
C ALA A 12 13.80 -17.58 -2.98
N PHE A 13 14.42 -16.73 -3.82
CA PHE A 13 13.75 -15.53 -4.34
C PHE A 13 12.51 -15.86 -5.18
N ASN A 14 12.58 -16.93 -5.99
CA ASN A 14 11.43 -17.41 -6.76
C ASN A 14 10.28 -17.92 -5.86
N SER A 15 10.62 -18.56 -4.74
CA SER A 15 9.65 -19.04 -3.75
C SER A 15 8.98 -17.87 -3.03
N ALA A 16 9.77 -16.90 -2.57
CA ALA A 16 9.25 -15.66 -1.98
C ALA A 16 8.36 -14.90 -2.98
N ALA A 17 8.78 -14.78 -4.25
CA ALA A 17 7.98 -14.16 -5.31
C ALA A 17 6.61 -14.84 -5.40
N THR A 18 6.56 -16.17 -5.45
CA THR A 18 5.32 -16.94 -5.53
C THR A 18 4.35 -16.65 -4.38
N SER A 19 4.86 -16.43 -3.16
CA SER A 19 4.05 -15.99 -2.02
C SER A 19 3.43 -14.60 -2.25
N PHE A 20 4.19 -13.64 -2.78
CA PHE A 20 3.66 -12.31 -3.11
C PHE A 20 2.63 -12.35 -4.25
N GLY A 21 2.84 -13.19 -5.26
CA GLY A 21 1.86 -13.41 -6.33
C GLY A 21 0.55 -14.03 -5.82
N THR A 22 0.66 -14.97 -4.88
CA THR A 22 -0.50 -15.56 -4.19
C THR A 22 -1.23 -14.53 -3.35
N ALA A 23 -0.49 -13.76 -2.54
CA ALA A 23 -1.07 -12.68 -1.74
C ALA A 23 -1.76 -11.62 -2.61
N ARG A 24 -1.15 -11.21 -3.74
CA ARG A 24 -1.80 -10.32 -4.71
C ARG A 24 -3.14 -10.89 -5.15
N LYS A 25 -3.17 -12.15 -5.60
CA LYS A 25 -4.41 -12.78 -6.08
C LYS A 25 -5.50 -12.72 -4.99
N SER A 26 -5.16 -13.09 -3.76
CA SER A 26 -6.08 -12.99 -2.63
C SER A 26 -6.57 -11.56 -2.38
N VAL A 27 -5.68 -10.56 -2.40
CA VAL A 27 -6.08 -9.15 -2.23
C VAL A 27 -7.02 -8.72 -3.36
N THR A 28 -6.76 -9.07 -4.62
CA THR A 28 -7.67 -8.73 -5.73
C THR A 28 -9.05 -9.36 -5.56
N GLU A 29 -9.13 -10.60 -5.09
CA GLU A 29 -10.40 -11.29 -4.81
C GLU A 29 -11.14 -10.63 -3.65
N ILE A 30 -10.44 -10.31 -2.55
CA ILE A 30 -10.98 -9.62 -1.38
C ILE A 30 -11.56 -8.26 -1.78
N VAL A 31 -10.78 -7.43 -2.49
CA VAL A 31 -11.17 -6.06 -2.86
C VAL A 31 -12.31 -6.07 -3.89
N THR A 32 -12.30 -6.99 -4.85
CA THR A 32 -13.41 -7.15 -5.81
C THR A 32 -14.70 -7.55 -5.09
N THR A 33 -14.62 -8.53 -4.19
CA THR A 33 -15.78 -9.04 -3.45
C THR A 33 -16.34 -7.98 -2.51
N LEU A 34 -15.46 -7.26 -1.82
CA LEU A 34 -15.82 -6.12 -0.99
C LEU A 34 -16.57 -5.07 -1.82
N ALA A 35 -15.98 -4.55 -2.90
CA ALA A 35 -16.62 -3.51 -3.71
C ALA A 35 -17.98 -3.95 -4.26
N LYS A 36 -18.11 -5.22 -4.66
CA LYS A 36 -19.41 -5.79 -5.06
C LYS A 36 -20.42 -5.74 -3.92
N ASN A 37 -20.06 -6.20 -2.72
CA ASN A 37 -20.96 -6.19 -1.57
C ASN A 37 -21.35 -4.77 -1.13
N LEU A 38 -20.42 -3.81 -1.25
CA LEU A 38 -20.72 -2.39 -1.03
C LEU A 38 -21.73 -1.88 -2.06
N ASP A 39 -21.54 -2.21 -3.34
CA ASP A 39 -22.44 -1.79 -4.42
C ASP A 39 -23.82 -2.47 -4.34
N ASP A 40 -23.90 -3.72 -3.88
CA ASP A 40 -25.17 -4.43 -3.69
C ASP A 40 -26.01 -3.81 -2.55
N ASN A 41 -25.35 -3.15 -1.57
CA ASN A 41 -25.97 -2.55 -0.37
C ASN A 41 -25.83 -1.02 -0.35
N TRP A 42 -25.68 -0.40 -1.52
CA TRP A 42 -25.63 1.04 -1.68
C TRP A 42 -26.92 1.72 -1.21
N GLY A 43 -26.85 3.03 -0.92
CA GLY A 43 -28.04 3.83 -0.63
C GLY A 43 -28.81 3.41 0.63
N CYS A 44 -28.13 2.93 1.66
CA CYS A 44 -28.74 2.46 2.92
C CYS A 44 -28.61 3.45 4.09
N ALA A 45 -27.86 4.54 3.97
CA ALA A 45 -27.58 5.46 5.08
C ALA A 45 -28.76 6.35 5.48
N GLY A 46 -29.73 6.57 4.59
CA GLY A 46 -30.79 7.55 4.72
C GLY A 46 -30.55 8.80 3.87
N THR A 47 -31.65 9.48 3.54
CA THR A 47 -31.70 10.78 2.86
C THR A 47 -31.90 11.96 3.81
N ASP A 48 -32.18 11.67 5.09
CA ASP A 48 -32.26 12.67 6.15
C ASP A 48 -30.89 13.27 6.51
N ASN A 49 -30.88 14.31 7.35
CA ASN A 49 -29.64 15.01 7.72
C ASN A 49 -28.62 14.10 8.41
N THR A 50 -29.08 13.14 9.22
CA THR A 50 -28.20 12.18 9.89
C THR A 50 -27.59 11.24 8.87
N GLY A 51 -28.41 10.66 7.98
CA GLY A 51 -27.96 9.78 6.90
C GLY A 51 -26.98 10.46 5.94
N HIS A 52 -27.28 11.69 5.52
CA HIS A 52 -26.38 12.51 4.71
C HIS A 52 -25.04 12.77 5.41
N ASN A 53 -25.06 13.10 6.70
CA ASN A 53 -23.83 13.33 7.46
C ASN A 53 -22.98 12.06 7.57
N PHE A 54 -23.60 10.92 7.84
CA PHE A 54 -22.91 9.62 7.87
C PHE A 54 -22.28 9.31 6.51
N ALA A 55 -23.07 9.37 5.45
CA ALA A 55 -22.61 9.04 4.09
C ALA A 55 -21.44 9.93 3.65
N ASN A 56 -21.44 11.23 3.98
CA ASN A 56 -20.34 12.14 3.65
C ASN A 56 -18.97 11.67 4.21
N GLY A 57 -18.96 11.22 5.47
CA GLY A 57 -17.74 10.69 6.09
C GLY A 57 -17.42 9.26 5.64
N TYR A 58 -18.43 8.40 5.59
CA TYR A 58 -18.29 6.99 5.24
C TYR A 58 -17.86 6.79 3.79
N ASP A 59 -18.54 7.41 2.82
CA ASP A 59 -18.30 7.18 1.40
C ASP A 59 -16.86 7.55 1.01
N THR A 60 -16.39 8.70 1.48
CA THR A 60 -15.01 9.14 1.28
C THR A 60 -14.01 8.12 1.82
N ALA A 61 -14.22 7.64 3.04
CA ALA A 61 -13.33 6.65 3.67
C ALA A 61 -13.39 5.28 2.96
N ALA A 62 -14.58 4.85 2.54
CA ALA A 62 -14.80 3.62 1.81
C ALA A 62 -14.09 3.64 0.44
N PHE A 63 -14.23 4.72 -0.35
CA PHE A 63 -13.57 4.85 -1.65
C PHE A 63 -12.05 4.84 -1.51
N ASN A 64 -11.52 5.54 -0.51
CA ASN A 64 -10.10 5.55 -0.22
C ASN A 64 -9.59 4.15 0.17
N ALA A 65 -10.32 3.43 1.04
CA ALA A 65 -9.92 2.09 1.46
C ALA A 65 -9.91 1.07 0.29
N VAL A 66 -10.91 1.11 -0.59
CA VAL A 66 -10.95 0.25 -1.79
C VAL A 66 -9.80 0.60 -2.75
N THR A 67 -9.49 1.89 -2.92
CA THR A 67 -8.34 2.35 -3.71
C THR A 67 -7.02 1.85 -3.12
N SER A 68 -6.82 2.02 -1.80
CA SER A 68 -5.63 1.52 -1.11
C SER A 68 -5.50 -0.01 -1.21
N GLY A 69 -6.61 -0.75 -1.20
CA GLY A 69 -6.61 -2.19 -1.45
C GLY A 69 -6.13 -2.56 -2.86
N ALA A 70 -6.52 -1.78 -3.88
CA ALA A 70 -6.03 -1.96 -5.23
C ALA A 70 -4.54 -1.61 -5.38
N ASP A 71 -4.09 -0.52 -4.76
CA ASP A 71 -2.67 -0.13 -4.72
C ASP A 71 -1.82 -1.19 -4.01
N LEU A 72 -2.31 -1.76 -2.91
CA LEU A 72 -1.68 -2.88 -2.22
C LEU A 72 -1.53 -4.10 -3.14
N ALA A 73 -2.58 -4.46 -3.88
CA ALA A 73 -2.50 -5.55 -4.86
C ALA A 73 -1.42 -5.29 -5.93
N ASN A 74 -1.32 -4.04 -6.39
CA ASN A 74 -0.29 -3.62 -7.35
C ASN A 74 1.12 -3.68 -6.74
N GLY A 75 1.30 -3.22 -5.49
CA GLY A 75 2.57 -3.34 -4.76
C GLY A 75 3.01 -4.79 -4.56
N LEU A 76 2.08 -5.68 -4.18
CA LEU A 76 2.35 -7.11 -4.07
C LEU A 76 2.75 -7.73 -5.43
N GLY A 77 2.09 -7.34 -6.52
CA GLY A 77 2.46 -7.75 -7.87
C GLY A 77 3.85 -7.28 -8.27
N LYS A 78 4.19 -6.05 -7.87
CA LYS A 78 5.49 -5.47 -8.15
C LYS A 78 6.62 -6.18 -7.39
N LEU A 79 6.39 -6.54 -6.12
CA LEU A 79 7.32 -7.38 -5.36
C LEU A 79 7.49 -8.77 -6.00
N TYR A 80 6.40 -9.38 -6.47
CA TYR A 80 6.48 -10.62 -7.26
C TYR A 80 7.41 -10.46 -8.46
N ASP A 81 7.18 -9.43 -9.28
CA ASP A 81 7.95 -9.21 -10.51
C ASP A 81 9.43 -8.98 -10.17
N LEU A 82 9.74 -8.05 -9.25
CA LEU A 82 11.11 -7.72 -8.86
C LEU A 82 11.85 -8.95 -8.32
N LEU A 83 11.22 -9.76 -7.47
CA LEU A 83 11.84 -10.98 -6.93
C LEU A 83 12.04 -12.07 -7.99
N LYS A 84 11.17 -12.15 -9.01
CA LYS A 84 11.40 -13.02 -10.18
C LYS A 84 12.63 -12.57 -10.97
N TYR A 85 12.80 -11.27 -11.18
CA TYR A 85 14.00 -10.73 -11.81
C TYR A 85 15.26 -10.96 -10.97
N THR A 86 15.19 -10.75 -9.65
CA THR A 86 16.31 -11.07 -8.73
C THR A 86 16.69 -12.55 -8.83
N SER A 87 15.70 -13.45 -8.83
CA SER A 87 15.93 -14.90 -9.01
C SER A 87 16.65 -15.20 -10.32
N ILE A 88 16.17 -14.66 -11.44
CA ILE A 88 16.78 -14.88 -12.77
C ILE A 88 18.19 -14.30 -12.84
N ASN A 89 18.43 -13.11 -12.29
CA ASN A 89 19.75 -12.50 -12.26
C ASN A 89 20.75 -13.37 -11.48
N HIS A 90 20.37 -13.90 -10.32
CA HIS A 90 21.23 -14.83 -9.56
C HIS A 90 21.41 -16.17 -10.26
N ALA A 91 20.37 -16.69 -10.93
CA ALA A 91 20.47 -17.92 -11.70
C ALA A 91 21.44 -17.77 -12.88
N ASN A 92 21.32 -16.67 -13.64
CA ASN A 92 22.25 -16.32 -14.71
C ASN A 92 23.68 -16.17 -14.17
N GLY A 93 23.86 -15.49 -13.03
CA GLY A 93 25.16 -15.35 -12.36
C GLY A 93 25.79 -16.69 -11.97
N ASN A 94 25.00 -17.59 -11.38
CA ASN A 94 25.47 -18.93 -10.99
C ASN A 94 25.86 -19.78 -12.21
N THR A 95 25.06 -19.72 -13.29
CA THR A 95 25.36 -20.39 -14.56
C THR A 95 26.66 -19.85 -15.18
N LEU A 96 26.89 -18.53 -15.16
CA LEU A 96 28.13 -17.93 -15.68
C LEU A 96 29.38 -18.31 -14.87
N ALA A 97 29.22 -18.59 -13.58
CA ALA A 97 30.29 -19.03 -12.69
C ALA A 97 30.62 -20.54 -12.84
N ALA A 98 29.69 -21.34 -13.38
CA ALA A 98 29.94 -22.74 -13.69
C ALA A 98 30.75 -22.86 -14.99
N THR A 99 31.87 -23.58 -14.96
CA THR A 99 32.75 -23.88 -16.11
C THR A 99 32.12 -24.88 -17.10
N ASP A 100 30.87 -24.66 -17.50
CA ASP A 100 30.17 -25.47 -18.51
C ASP A 100 30.21 -24.75 -19.89
N PRO A 101 30.88 -25.31 -20.90
CA PRO A 101 31.04 -24.68 -22.22
C PRO A 101 29.77 -24.64 -23.09
N GLN A 102 28.66 -25.27 -22.67
CA GLN A 102 27.39 -25.25 -23.41
C GLN A 102 26.37 -24.32 -22.75
N PHE A 103 26.31 -23.05 -23.15
CA PHE A 103 25.15 -22.22 -22.81
C PHE A 103 24.70 -21.31 -23.95
N ASP A 104 23.46 -21.55 -24.39
CA ASP A 104 22.70 -20.76 -25.37
C ASP A 104 21.34 -20.28 -24.82
N SER A 105 21.06 -20.43 -23.51
CA SER A 105 19.76 -20.04 -22.95
C SER A 105 19.89 -19.14 -21.71
N VAL A 106 19.70 -17.84 -21.90
CA VAL A 106 19.31 -16.91 -20.83
C VAL A 106 17.88 -17.29 -20.39
N PHE A 107 17.60 -17.34 -19.09
CA PHE A 107 16.21 -17.54 -18.65
C PHE A 107 15.33 -16.41 -19.22
N PRO A 108 14.15 -16.73 -19.79
CA PRO A 108 13.27 -15.74 -20.39
C PRO A 108 12.75 -14.78 -19.31
N ASP A 109 12.47 -13.55 -19.72
CA ASP A 109 11.91 -12.55 -18.80
C ASP A 109 10.58 -13.03 -18.24
N PRO A 110 10.36 -12.85 -16.92
CA PRO A 110 9.07 -13.12 -16.33
C PRO A 110 8.07 -12.14 -16.94
N GLN A 111 6.90 -12.65 -17.35
CA GLN A 111 5.82 -11.80 -17.81
C GLN A 111 5.35 -10.94 -16.63
N PRO A 112 5.43 -9.59 -16.72
CA PRO A 112 5.00 -8.72 -15.63
C PRO A 112 3.52 -8.96 -15.32
N ILE A 113 3.17 -8.94 -14.03
CA ILE A 113 1.77 -9.06 -13.66
C ILE A 113 1.02 -7.77 -14.06
N PRO A 114 -0.14 -7.87 -14.74
CA PRO A 114 -0.92 -6.69 -15.10
C PRO A 114 -1.35 -5.88 -13.89
N THR A 115 -1.44 -4.56 -14.06
CA THR A 115 -2.02 -3.66 -13.05
C THR A 115 -3.47 -4.04 -12.78
N TYR A 116 -3.82 -4.11 -11.50
CA TYR A 116 -5.19 -4.27 -11.03
C TYR A 116 -5.85 -2.89 -10.93
N ALA A 117 -6.96 -2.73 -11.62
CA ALA A 117 -7.75 -1.50 -11.58
C ALA A 117 -8.63 -1.48 -10.32
N THR A 118 -8.77 -0.30 -9.72
CA THR A 118 -9.67 -0.10 -8.59
C THR A 118 -11.11 -0.39 -9.00
N PRO A 119 -11.81 -1.33 -8.33
CA PRO A 119 -13.22 -1.58 -8.62
C PRO A 119 -14.09 -0.40 -8.14
N THR A 120 -15.14 -0.12 -8.89
CA THR A 120 -16.11 0.94 -8.59
C THR A 120 -17.30 0.40 -7.81
N PHE A 121 -17.89 1.22 -6.94
CA PHE A 121 -19.14 0.95 -6.25
C PHE A 121 -19.87 2.26 -5.96
N ARG A 122 -21.16 2.19 -5.63
CA ARG A 122 -21.99 3.34 -5.23
C ARG A 122 -21.91 3.61 -3.73
N GLY A 123 -22.06 4.88 -3.36
CA GLY A 123 -22.05 5.32 -1.95
C GLY A 123 -23.28 4.90 -1.15
N ALA A 124 -23.20 5.04 0.16
CA ALA A 124 -24.26 4.69 1.10
C ALA A 124 -25.38 5.73 1.16
N TYR A 125 -25.20 6.95 0.63
CA TYR A 125 -26.27 7.95 0.63
C TYR A 125 -27.49 7.50 -0.19
N GLY A 126 -28.65 7.49 0.46
CA GLY A 126 -29.91 6.99 -0.10
C GLY A 126 -30.73 6.30 0.98
N GLY A 127 -32.01 6.10 0.74
CA GLY A 127 -32.92 5.43 1.66
C GLY A 127 -34.36 5.81 1.36
N ASP A 128 -35.27 4.86 1.55
CA ASP A 128 -36.67 5.01 1.18
C ASP A 128 -37.65 4.48 2.24
N SER A 129 -37.18 4.22 3.47
CA SER A 129 -38.07 3.70 4.50
C SER A 129 -39.16 4.71 4.88
N ASP A 130 -40.40 4.21 4.90
CA ASP A 130 -41.58 5.01 5.21
C ASP A 130 -41.59 5.44 6.68
N ALA A 131 -42.07 6.66 6.92
CA ALA A 131 -42.29 7.12 8.28
C ALA A 131 -43.41 6.31 8.97
N PRO A 132 -43.29 6.02 10.27
CA PRO A 132 -44.26 5.21 10.99
C PRO A 132 -45.63 5.90 11.14
N LEU A 133 -46.66 5.09 11.38
CA LEU A 133 -48.00 5.60 11.69
C LEU A 133 -47.96 6.61 12.85
N GLY A 134 -48.70 7.70 12.70
CA GLY A 134 -48.73 8.78 13.70
C GLY A 134 -47.62 9.84 13.52
N TRP A 135 -46.62 9.62 12.65
CA TRP A 135 -45.59 10.62 12.36
C TRP A 135 -46.19 11.96 11.92
N GLY A 136 -47.18 11.91 11.02
CA GLY A 136 -47.92 13.07 10.54
C GLY A 136 -48.54 13.95 11.65
N LEU A 137 -48.86 13.35 12.80
CA LEU A 137 -49.48 14.05 13.93
C LEU A 137 -48.51 15.04 14.60
N ILE A 138 -47.20 14.76 14.57
CA ILE A 138 -46.19 15.54 15.29
C ILE A 138 -45.35 16.47 14.42
N THR A 139 -45.44 16.34 13.09
CA THR A 139 -44.59 17.03 12.10
C THR A 139 -44.40 18.53 12.34
N ARG A 140 -45.46 19.24 12.73
CA ARG A 140 -45.41 20.70 12.97
C ARG A 140 -44.46 21.12 14.09
N TRP A 141 -44.12 20.22 15.01
CA TRP A 141 -43.28 20.49 16.19
C TRP A 141 -41.88 19.89 16.09
N LEU A 142 -41.54 19.21 14.98
CA LEU A 142 -40.25 18.53 14.82
C LEU A 142 -39.08 19.46 14.50
N GLN A 143 -39.32 20.77 14.41
CA GLN A 143 -38.28 21.78 14.16
C GLN A 143 -37.47 21.47 12.88
N GLY A 144 -38.16 21.00 11.82
CA GLY A 144 -37.54 20.63 10.56
C GLY A 144 -36.84 19.26 10.54
N ARG A 145 -36.84 18.51 11.65
CA ARG A 145 -36.36 17.12 11.63
C ARG A 145 -37.31 16.23 10.82
N VAL A 146 -36.72 15.34 10.05
CA VAL A 146 -37.42 14.35 9.22
C VAL A 146 -37.20 12.96 9.82
N TRP A 147 -37.96 11.99 9.31
CA TRP A 147 -37.82 10.60 9.70
C TRP A 147 -36.43 10.08 9.28
N PRO A 148 -35.64 9.49 10.20
CA PRO A 148 -34.37 8.86 9.84
C PRO A 148 -34.63 7.64 8.95
N ASN A 149 -34.42 7.76 7.65
CA ASN A 149 -34.99 6.82 6.68
C ASN A 149 -33.97 5.83 6.07
N GLY A 150 -32.88 5.56 6.78
CA GLY A 150 -31.90 4.53 6.40
C GLY A 150 -32.43 3.10 6.53
N HIS A 151 -31.62 2.15 6.06
CA HIS A 151 -31.88 0.71 6.02
C HIS A 151 -30.84 -0.04 6.86
N GLN A 152 -31.27 -0.58 8.00
CA GLN A 152 -30.40 -1.25 8.97
C GLN A 152 -29.78 -2.54 8.43
N ASP A 153 -30.53 -3.31 7.66
CA ASP A 153 -30.04 -4.51 6.99
C ASP A 153 -28.92 -4.19 5.98
N GLY A 154 -29.08 -3.12 5.21
CA GLY A 154 -28.03 -2.60 4.34
C GLY A 154 -26.77 -2.22 5.12
N LEU A 155 -26.91 -1.45 6.21
CA LEU A 155 -25.79 -1.06 7.07
C LEU A 155 -25.10 -2.27 7.73
N ASP A 156 -25.85 -3.27 8.17
CA ASP A 156 -25.32 -4.52 8.75
C ASP A 156 -24.55 -5.35 7.70
N ASN A 157 -25.05 -5.38 6.46
CA ASN A 157 -24.37 -6.03 5.35
C ASN A 157 -23.06 -5.31 4.99
N LEU A 158 -23.06 -3.96 4.97
CA LEU A 158 -21.83 -3.18 4.79
C LEU A 158 -20.83 -3.47 5.91
N SER A 159 -21.29 -3.50 7.16
CA SER A 159 -20.44 -3.86 8.31
C SER A 159 -19.78 -5.22 8.14
N SER A 160 -20.57 -6.22 7.75
CA SER A 160 -20.14 -7.60 7.54
C SER A 160 -19.14 -7.71 6.38
N ALA A 161 -19.36 -6.97 5.29
CA ALA A 161 -18.44 -6.93 4.16
C ALA A 161 -17.05 -6.38 4.55
N TRP A 162 -17.02 -5.29 5.31
CA TRP A 162 -15.78 -4.71 5.82
C TRP A 162 -15.06 -5.64 6.81
N SER A 163 -15.78 -6.28 7.74
CA SER A 163 -15.17 -7.25 8.66
C SER A 163 -14.60 -8.45 7.92
N THR A 164 -15.29 -8.95 6.90
CA THR A 164 -14.81 -10.06 6.07
C THR A 164 -13.53 -9.68 5.31
N ALA A 165 -13.47 -8.46 4.77
CA ALA A 165 -12.26 -7.96 4.11
C ALA A 165 -11.08 -7.82 5.08
N LYS A 166 -11.31 -7.31 6.30
CA LYS A 166 -10.31 -7.26 7.38
C LYS A 166 -9.72 -8.65 7.65
N ASP A 167 -10.58 -9.63 7.88
CA ASP A 167 -10.14 -10.99 8.23
C ASP A 167 -9.39 -11.64 7.07
N GLY A 168 -9.86 -11.43 5.84
CA GLY A 168 -9.17 -11.84 4.62
C GLY A 168 -7.75 -11.26 4.53
N LEU A 169 -7.58 -9.96 4.76
CA LEU A 169 -6.27 -9.29 4.75
C LEU A 169 -5.35 -9.83 5.86
N ASN A 170 -5.86 -9.97 7.07
CA ASN A 170 -5.09 -10.48 8.21
C ASN A 170 -4.60 -11.92 7.99
N SER A 171 -5.37 -12.75 7.27
CA SER A 171 -4.97 -14.11 6.94
C SER A 171 -3.70 -14.20 6.07
N LEU A 172 -3.36 -13.13 5.34
CA LEU A 172 -2.19 -13.07 4.47
C LEU A 172 -0.88 -12.86 5.24
N LEU A 173 -0.95 -12.26 6.43
CA LEU A 173 0.22 -11.76 7.16
C LEU A 173 1.25 -12.84 7.46
N GLN A 174 0.82 -14.06 7.78
CA GLN A 174 1.75 -15.15 8.05
C GLN A 174 2.54 -15.53 6.80
N GLY A 175 1.87 -15.73 5.67
CA GLY A 175 2.55 -16.08 4.41
C GLY A 175 3.52 -15.00 3.93
N LEU A 176 3.21 -13.73 4.17
CA LEU A 176 4.12 -12.61 3.86
C LEU A 176 5.34 -12.59 4.79
N ARG A 177 5.16 -12.86 6.09
CA ARG A 177 6.27 -12.97 7.06
C ARG A 177 7.16 -14.17 6.76
N ASP A 178 6.59 -15.28 6.32
CA ASP A 178 7.35 -16.45 5.88
C ASP A 178 8.18 -16.14 4.63
N ALA A 179 7.59 -15.45 3.63
CA ALA A 179 8.30 -14.99 2.45
C ALA A 179 9.46 -14.03 2.78
N ARG A 180 9.24 -13.11 3.72
CA ARG A 180 10.28 -12.25 4.28
C ARG A 180 11.42 -13.08 4.90
N GLY A 181 11.08 -14.10 5.68
CA GLY A 181 12.04 -15.01 6.32
C GLY A 181 12.91 -15.75 5.31
N ILE A 182 12.34 -16.17 4.17
CA ILE A 182 13.07 -16.80 3.06
C ILE A 182 14.11 -15.83 2.47
N VAL A 183 13.70 -14.58 2.21
CA VAL A 183 14.60 -13.54 1.69
C VAL A 183 15.72 -13.21 2.68
N ALA A 184 15.41 -13.14 3.97
CA ALA A 184 16.37 -12.80 5.01
C ALA A 184 17.49 -13.84 5.20
N GLN A 185 17.30 -15.06 4.69
CA GLN A 185 18.32 -16.10 4.71
C GLN A 185 19.34 -15.98 3.56
N GLN A 186 19.10 -15.09 2.59
CA GLN A 186 20.01 -14.86 1.47
C GLN A 186 21.06 -13.81 1.84
N VAL A 187 22.29 -13.97 1.32
CA VAL A 187 23.39 -13.03 1.58
C VAL A 187 23.75 -12.32 0.28
N SER A 188 23.14 -11.15 0.04
CA SER A 188 23.42 -10.27 -1.10
C SER A 188 23.18 -8.80 -0.76
N ASP A 189 23.82 -7.88 -1.49
CA ASP A 189 23.77 -6.44 -1.24
C ASP A 189 22.36 -5.84 -1.35
N GLU A 190 21.47 -6.44 -2.16
CA GLU A 190 20.09 -5.99 -2.35
C GLU A 190 19.11 -6.48 -1.27
N VAL A 191 19.49 -7.51 -0.48
CA VAL A 191 18.59 -8.12 0.53
C VAL A 191 18.06 -7.11 1.55
N PRO A 192 18.87 -6.20 2.14
CA PRO A 192 18.36 -5.22 3.10
C PRO A 192 17.26 -4.30 2.53
N GLN A 193 17.41 -3.87 1.28
CA GLN A 193 16.41 -3.03 0.61
C GLN A 193 15.13 -3.82 0.33
N ILE A 194 15.25 -5.07 -0.13
CA ILE A 194 14.08 -5.94 -0.34
C ILE A 194 13.33 -6.14 0.97
N LEU A 195 14.03 -6.44 2.08
CA LEU A 195 13.40 -6.65 3.39
C LEU A 195 12.66 -5.41 3.88
N THR A 196 13.23 -4.22 3.69
CA THR A 196 12.56 -2.95 4.04
C THR A 196 11.26 -2.79 3.26
N GLN A 197 11.26 -3.12 1.97
CA GLN A 197 10.05 -3.01 1.17
C GLN A 197 8.99 -4.05 1.54
N ILE A 198 9.40 -5.28 1.89
CA ILE A 198 8.48 -6.30 2.40
C ILE A 198 7.87 -5.84 3.73
N ASP A 199 8.65 -5.25 4.63
CA ASP A 199 8.17 -4.73 5.91
C ASP A 199 7.15 -3.60 5.73
N LEU A 200 7.38 -2.69 4.77
CA LEU A 200 6.41 -1.66 4.41
C LEU A 200 5.08 -2.27 3.95
N VAL A 201 5.12 -3.23 3.02
CA VAL A 201 3.91 -3.88 2.51
C VAL A 201 3.16 -4.66 3.59
N ILE A 202 3.87 -5.36 4.49
CA ILE A 202 3.25 -6.03 5.66
C ILE A 202 2.56 -5.01 6.58
N GLY A 203 3.20 -3.86 6.79
CA GLY A 203 2.61 -2.73 7.51
C GLY A 203 1.33 -2.23 6.83
N ASP A 204 1.37 -2.06 5.51
CA ASP A 204 0.25 -1.57 4.71
C ASP A 204 -0.95 -2.53 4.74
N VAL A 205 -0.73 -3.85 4.68
CA VAL A 205 -1.80 -4.86 4.89
C VAL A 205 -2.48 -4.67 6.24
N THR A 206 -1.69 -4.49 7.31
CA THR A 206 -2.21 -4.31 8.67
C THR A 206 -3.00 -3.01 8.80
N ASN A 207 -2.51 -1.93 8.21
CA ASN A 207 -3.16 -0.63 8.22
C ASN A 207 -4.50 -0.65 7.46
N ILE A 208 -4.56 -1.29 6.28
CA ILE A 208 -5.80 -1.41 5.50
C ILE A 208 -6.81 -2.29 6.25
N ALA A 209 -6.36 -3.39 6.89
CA ALA A 209 -7.24 -4.21 7.72
C ALA A 209 -7.84 -3.40 8.88
N ALA A 210 -7.05 -2.56 9.56
CA ALA A 210 -7.53 -1.67 10.61
C ALA A 210 -8.55 -0.63 10.07
N HIS A 211 -8.35 -0.11 8.86
CA HIS A 211 -9.34 0.78 8.24
C HIS A 211 -10.66 0.07 7.94
N CYS A 212 -10.60 -1.18 7.46
CA CYS A 212 -11.78 -2.01 7.28
C CYS A 212 -12.53 -2.19 8.61
N GLU A 213 -11.81 -2.39 9.73
CA GLU A 213 -12.43 -2.49 11.05
C GLU A 213 -13.16 -1.21 11.49
N ILE A 214 -12.55 -0.04 11.25
CA ILE A 214 -13.16 1.26 11.55
C ILE A 214 -14.45 1.44 10.73
N LEU A 215 -14.40 1.14 9.44
CA LEU A 215 -15.57 1.23 8.54
C LEU A 215 -16.67 0.25 8.94
N SER A 216 -16.31 -1.00 9.28
CA SER A 216 -17.23 -2.01 9.79
C SER A 216 -17.96 -1.53 11.04
N THR A 217 -17.19 -1.04 12.02
CA THR A 217 -17.72 -0.54 13.30
C THR A 217 -18.62 0.68 13.09
N ALA A 218 -18.25 1.60 12.19
CA ALA A 218 -19.09 2.76 11.87
C ALA A 218 -20.45 2.36 11.29
N CYS A 219 -20.49 1.37 10.40
CA CYS A 219 -21.74 0.86 9.83
C CYS A 219 -22.60 0.18 10.90
N TRP A 220 -22.00 -0.69 11.72
CA TRP A 220 -22.70 -1.42 12.77
C TRP A 220 -23.27 -0.50 13.87
N ASP A 221 -22.47 0.47 14.33
CA ASP A 221 -22.92 1.43 15.32
C ASP A 221 -24.06 2.30 14.79
N TYR A 222 -23.99 2.70 13.51
CA TYR A 222 -25.06 3.48 12.91
C TYR A 222 -26.34 2.64 12.75
N SER A 223 -26.23 1.40 12.25
CA SER A 223 -27.35 0.45 12.17
C SER A 223 -28.03 0.24 13.53
N THR A 224 -27.23 0.03 14.58
CA THR A 224 -27.71 -0.16 15.95
C THR A 224 -28.43 1.08 16.47
N ALA A 225 -27.83 2.25 16.28
CA ALA A 225 -28.43 3.52 16.71
C ALA A 225 -29.72 3.82 15.92
N LEU A 226 -29.77 3.51 14.63
CA LEU A 226 -30.94 3.67 13.79
C LEU A 226 -32.08 2.72 14.22
N THR A 227 -31.77 1.46 14.51
CA THR A 227 -32.71 0.48 15.08
C THR A 227 -33.31 0.99 16.39
N ASP A 228 -32.47 1.46 17.31
CA ASP A 228 -32.92 1.99 18.60
C ASP A 228 -33.78 3.26 18.43
N ALA A 229 -33.39 4.15 17.52
CA ALA A 229 -34.16 5.35 17.21
C ALA A 229 -35.54 5.01 16.65
N HIS A 230 -35.62 4.08 15.69
CA HIS A 230 -36.89 3.62 15.11
C HIS A 230 -37.81 3.05 16.20
N HIS A 231 -37.33 2.10 17.00
CA HIS A 231 -38.13 1.51 18.08
C HIS A 231 -38.63 2.55 19.09
N LYS A 232 -37.78 3.50 19.49
CA LYS A 232 -38.16 4.55 20.45
C LYS A 232 -39.19 5.52 19.86
N ILE A 233 -39.04 5.91 18.60
CA ILE A 233 -39.99 6.79 17.91
C ILE A 233 -41.33 6.08 17.73
N GLU A 234 -41.34 4.84 17.23
CA GLU A 234 -42.55 4.04 17.07
C GLU A 234 -43.31 3.87 18.39
N LYS A 235 -42.59 3.58 19.48
CA LYS A 235 -43.19 3.50 20.81
C LYS A 235 -43.84 4.82 21.24
N ALA A 236 -43.13 5.93 21.08
CA ALA A 236 -43.63 7.26 21.44
C ALA A 236 -44.87 7.66 20.62
N LEU A 237 -44.92 7.25 19.35
CA LEU A 237 -46.06 7.48 18.46
C LEU A 237 -47.24 6.55 18.78
N ALA A 238 -47.00 5.28 19.12
CA ALA A 238 -48.04 4.35 19.54
C ALA A 238 -48.74 4.84 20.83
N GLU A 239 -47.98 5.34 21.81
CA GLU A 239 -48.52 5.97 23.02
C GLU A 239 -49.43 7.19 22.70
N LEU A 240 -49.05 7.98 21.69
CA LEU A 240 -49.84 9.11 21.22
C LEU A 240 -51.12 8.66 20.50
N VAL A 241 -51.05 7.68 19.60
CA VAL A 241 -52.20 7.18 18.82
C VAL A 241 -53.25 6.51 19.71
N LEU A 242 -52.83 5.65 20.66
CA LEU A 242 -53.74 5.00 21.62
C LEU A 242 -54.50 6.02 22.47
N THR A 243 -53.84 7.11 22.83
CA THR A 243 -54.46 8.21 23.58
C THR A 243 -55.52 8.94 22.77
N VAL A 244 -55.30 9.13 21.47
CA VAL A 244 -56.20 9.87 20.57
C VAL A 244 -57.39 9.00 20.12
N GLY A 245 -57.22 7.67 20.06
CA GLY A 245 -58.25 6.70 19.63
C GLY A 245 -59.31 6.31 20.66
N VAL A 246 -59.19 6.73 21.93
CA VAL A 246 -60.25 6.58 22.94
C VAL A 246 -61.08 7.86 22.99
N THR A 247 -62.27 7.88 22.37
CA THR A 247 -63.22 9.01 22.52
C THR A 247 -64.27 8.74 23.62
N ALA A 248 -64.26 9.59 24.67
CA ALA A 248 -65.26 9.84 25.75
C ALA A 248 -65.48 8.74 26.81
N VAL A 249 -65.60 9.02 28.12
CA VAL A 249 -66.74 9.63 28.88
C VAL A 249 -66.21 9.91 30.33
N ILE A 250 -66.39 11.05 31.05
CA ILE A 250 -67.61 11.75 31.53
C ILE A 250 -67.37 13.29 31.64
N ALA A 251 -68.43 14.04 31.34
CA ALA A 251 -68.79 15.43 31.71
C ALA A 251 -68.37 15.85 33.14
N SER A 252 -68.29 17.09 33.59
CA SER A 252 -68.73 18.43 33.19
C SER A 252 -68.05 19.40 34.16
N LEU A 253 -67.63 20.59 33.73
CA LEU A 253 -67.97 21.77 34.50
C LEU A 253 -68.14 22.97 33.57
N ILE A 254 -69.42 23.32 33.41
CA ILE A 254 -69.91 24.56 32.85
C ILE A 254 -69.60 25.65 33.87
N GLY A 255 -68.78 26.64 33.49
CA GLY A 255 -68.85 27.98 34.06
C GLY A 255 -69.83 28.84 33.24
N PRO A 256 -70.38 29.94 33.77
CA PRO A 256 -71.52 30.66 33.18
C PRO A 256 -71.25 31.38 31.85
N GLU A 257 -70.07 31.23 31.26
CA GLU A 257 -69.63 31.98 30.09
C GLU A 257 -69.38 31.01 28.95
N GLY A 258 -70.42 30.77 28.15
CA GLY A 258 -70.41 29.79 27.07
C GLY A 258 -69.24 30.01 26.10
N THR A 259 -68.29 29.07 26.11
CA THR A 259 -67.36 28.83 24.99
C THR A 259 -67.20 27.33 24.80
N ALA A 260 -67.65 26.83 23.65
CA ALA A 260 -67.40 25.47 23.22
C ALA A 260 -65.97 25.34 22.70
N GLY A 261 -65.12 24.57 23.38
CA GLY A 261 -63.77 24.27 22.91
C GLY A 261 -63.05 23.34 23.87
N GLY A 262 -63.07 22.04 23.62
CA GLY A 262 -62.61 21.08 24.65
C GLY A 262 -62.40 19.65 24.19
N ALA A 263 -61.74 19.46 23.06
CA ALA A 263 -61.07 18.19 22.70
C ALA A 263 -59.69 18.45 22.06
N ALA A 264 -59.53 19.61 21.41
CA ALA A 264 -58.28 20.01 20.75
C ALA A 264 -57.11 20.34 21.70
N LEU A 265 -57.39 20.75 22.95
CA LEU A 265 -56.33 21.18 23.88
C LEU A 265 -55.49 20.00 24.42
N ALA A 266 -56.11 18.84 24.65
CA ALA A 266 -55.39 17.65 25.12
C ALA A 266 -54.52 17.00 24.02
N ALA A 267 -54.99 17.04 22.76
CA ALA A 267 -54.23 16.54 21.62
C ALA A 267 -53.03 17.44 21.28
N GLY A 268 -53.17 18.77 21.39
CA GLY A 268 -52.08 19.72 21.15
C GLY A 268 -50.91 19.58 22.12
N VAL A 269 -51.19 19.54 23.43
CA VAL A 269 -50.16 19.45 24.49
C VAL A 269 -49.42 18.10 24.44
N ARG A 270 -50.12 16.99 24.15
CA ARG A 270 -49.49 15.66 24.06
C ARG A 270 -48.66 15.51 22.78
N GLY A 271 -49.11 16.05 21.65
CA GLY A 271 -48.35 16.05 20.40
C GLY A 271 -47.02 16.79 20.53
N GLU A 272 -47.00 17.95 21.18
CA GLU A 272 -45.79 18.71 21.46
C GLU A 272 -44.81 17.93 22.36
N ALA A 273 -45.29 17.35 23.45
CA ALA A 273 -44.45 16.56 24.36
C ALA A 273 -43.88 15.28 23.71
N THR A 274 -44.62 14.64 22.80
CA THR A 274 -44.11 13.52 21.99
C THR A 274 -43.06 14.01 20.98
N ALA A 275 -43.30 15.15 20.33
CA ALA A 275 -42.35 15.74 19.39
C ALA A 275 -41.01 16.08 20.07
N VAL A 276 -41.02 16.65 21.29
CA VAL A 276 -39.80 16.90 22.07
C VAL A 276 -38.99 15.62 22.28
N ARG A 277 -39.65 14.51 22.63
CA ARG A 277 -38.98 13.21 22.80
C ARG A 277 -38.38 12.70 21.48
N VAL A 278 -39.12 12.81 20.38
CA VAL A 278 -38.65 12.41 19.05
C VAL A 278 -37.45 13.25 18.60
N VAL A 279 -37.48 14.56 18.84
CA VAL A 279 -36.36 15.47 18.58
C VAL A 279 -35.11 15.01 19.35
N THR A 280 -35.23 14.71 20.64
CA THR A 280 -34.10 14.20 21.45
C THR A 280 -33.55 12.87 20.93
N ILE A 281 -34.41 11.97 20.43
CA ILE A 281 -33.97 10.69 19.85
C ILE A 281 -33.16 10.91 18.56
N ILE A 282 -33.63 11.79 17.67
CA ILE A 282 -32.93 12.11 16.41
C ILE A 282 -31.60 12.83 16.68
N ASP A 283 -31.54 13.66 17.73
CA ASP A 283 -30.30 14.32 18.14
C ASP A 283 -29.28 13.31 18.66
N ALA A 284 -29.70 12.37 19.50
CA ALA A 284 -28.83 11.29 19.98
C ALA A 284 -28.31 10.41 18.82
N LEU A 285 -29.14 10.14 17.81
CA LEU A 285 -28.71 9.44 16.60
C LEU A 285 -27.63 10.24 15.84
N SER A 286 -27.81 11.56 15.72
CA SER A 286 -26.85 12.46 15.07
C SER A 286 -25.52 12.57 15.81
N GLU A 287 -25.53 12.47 17.14
CA GLU A 287 -24.32 12.43 17.97
C GLU A 287 -23.47 11.18 17.68
N VAL A 288 -24.10 10.01 17.51
CA VAL A 288 -23.40 8.76 17.13
C VAL A 288 -22.67 8.94 15.81
N VAL A 289 -23.35 9.45 14.78
CA VAL A 289 -22.76 9.69 13.46
C VAL A 289 -21.62 10.70 13.52
N THR A 290 -21.78 11.78 14.29
CA THR A 290 -20.73 12.80 14.46
C THR A 290 -19.46 12.22 15.07
N ALA A 291 -19.59 11.37 16.09
CA ALA A 291 -18.45 10.69 16.71
C ALA A 291 -17.73 9.74 15.74
N LYS A 292 -18.47 9.03 14.89
CA LYS A 292 -17.89 8.10 13.90
C LYS A 292 -17.22 8.83 12.74
N ASN A 293 -17.77 9.96 12.30
CA ASN A 293 -17.13 10.80 11.28
C ASN A 293 -15.76 11.33 11.73
N ALA A 294 -15.56 11.62 13.02
CA ALA A 294 -14.24 11.96 13.54
C ALA A 294 -13.23 10.80 13.42
N ALA A 295 -13.65 9.57 13.68
CA ALA A 295 -12.82 8.37 13.49
C ALA A 295 -12.51 8.12 12.01
N LEU A 296 -13.51 8.28 11.12
CA LEU A 296 -13.36 8.12 9.68
C LEU A 296 -12.42 9.16 9.08
N ALA A 297 -12.44 10.41 9.54
CA ALA A 297 -11.51 11.45 9.11
C ALA A 297 -10.03 11.07 9.38
N GLY A 298 -9.76 10.36 10.47
CA GLY A 298 -8.41 9.86 10.78
C GLY A 298 -7.87 8.86 9.74
N THR A 299 -8.75 8.12 9.05
CA THR A 299 -8.36 7.13 8.04
C THR A 299 -7.83 7.77 6.75
N ALA A 300 -8.31 8.98 6.39
CA ALA A 300 -7.87 9.69 5.19
C ALA A 300 -6.38 10.05 5.24
N LEU A 301 -5.87 10.43 6.41
CA LEU A 301 -4.44 10.71 6.62
C LEU A 301 -3.58 9.45 6.47
N ALA A 302 -4.08 8.31 6.94
CA ALA A 302 -3.39 7.04 6.80
C ALA A 302 -3.40 6.56 5.33
N GLY A 303 -4.49 6.79 4.58
CA GLY A 303 -4.55 6.55 3.13
C GLY A 303 -3.45 7.28 2.36
N GLY A 304 -3.23 8.57 2.63
CA GLY A 304 -2.14 9.32 1.99
C GLY A 304 -0.74 8.79 2.32
N ARG A 305 -0.53 8.22 3.52
CA ARG A 305 0.74 7.57 3.90
C ARG A 305 0.94 6.25 3.16
N LEU A 306 -0.11 5.45 2.98
CA LEU A 306 -0.07 4.21 2.21
C LEU A 306 0.36 4.48 0.77
N THR A 307 -0.26 5.45 0.10
CA THR A 307 0.13 5.85 -1.26
C THR A 307 1.61 6.29 -1.30
N GLY A 308 2.07 7.07 -0.33
CA GLY A 308 3.47 7.48 -0.23
C GLY A 308 4.46 6.32 -0.01
N ASN A 309 4.08 5.31 0.77
CA ASN A 309 4.92 4.13 1.05
C ASN A 309 5.06 3.20 -0.16
N LEU A 310 3.98 3.05 -0.94
CA LEU A 310 3.95 2.15 -2.09
C LEU A 310 4.54 2.79 -3.35
N GLN A 311 4.51 4.12 -3.48
CA GLN A 311 4.96 4.80 -4.69
C GLN A 311 6.40 4.43 -5.12
N PRO A 312 7.42 4.42 -4.23
CA PRO A 312 8.78 4.03 -4.63
C PRO A 312 8.87 2.59 -5.18
N LEU A 313 8.05 1.68 -4.64
CA LEU A 313 7.97 0.31 -5.13
C LEU A 313 7.29 0.25 -6.49
N LEU A 314 6.17 0.94 -6.67
CA LEU A 314 5.44 0.99 -7.93
C LEU A 314 6.30 1.57 -9.07
N ASP A 315 7.11 2.59 -8.76
CA ASP A 315 8.02 3.24 -9.70
C ASP A 315 9.28 2.42 -10.02
N ALA A 316 9.64 1.46 -9.15
CA ALA A 316 10.83 0.64 -9.34
C ALA A 316 10.77 -0.09 -10.70
N GLN A 317 11.87 -0.16 -11.43
CA GLN A 317 11.96 -0.93 -12.67
C GLN A 317 12.93 -2.09 -12.47
N PRO A 318 12.58 -3.32 -12.90
CA PRO A 318 13.51 -4.42 -12.85
C PRO A 318 14.69 -4.12 -13.79
N THR A 319 15.91 -4.36 -13.30
CA THR A 319 17.11 -4.37 -14.12
C THR A 319 17.50 -5.81 -14.42
N ARG A 320 17.75 -6.12 -15.70
CA ARG A 320 18.22 -7.43 -16.15
C ARG A 320 19.73 -7.39 -16.34
N PHE A 321 20.41 -8.44 -15.88
CA PHE A 321 21.76 -8.75 -16.35
C PHE A 321 21.65 -9.75 -17.51
N ASP A 322 21.68 -9.23 -18.73
CA ASP A 322 21.74 -10.04 -19.94
C ASP A 322 23.11 -10.69 -20.08
N ALA A 323 23.15 -12.03 -20.23
CA ALA A 323 24.37 -12.74 -20.60
C ALA A 323 24.79 -12.51 -22.07
N ALA A 324 24.03 -11.72 -22.83
CA ALA A 324 24.17 -11.58 -24.27
C ALA A 324 24.92 -10.29 -24.69
N THR A 325 26.15 -10.13 -24.21
CA THR A 325 27.20 -9.50 -25.04
C THR A 325 28.50 -10.30 -24.89
N ARG A 326 28.47 -11.57 -25.29
CA ARG A 326 29.68 -12.23 -25.79
C ARG A 326 29.81 -11.81 -27.25
N PRO A 327 30.82 -11.05 -27.67
CA PRO A 327 31.07 -10.81 -29.08
C PRO A 327 31.18 -12.17 -29.76
N THR A 328 30.28 -12.45 -30.70
CA THR A 328 30.35 -13.65 -31.55
C THR A 328 31.58 -13.51 -32.45
N GLY A 329 32.71 -14.02 -31.96
CA GLY A 329 33.98 -14.12 -32.69
C GLY A 329 34.89 -15.05 -31.91
N GLY A 330 35.23 -16.19 -32.51
CA GLY A 330 35.78 -17.36 -31.82
C GLY A 330 37.07 -17.13 -31.03
N GLY A 331 37.23 -17.96 -29.99
CA GLY A 331 38.41 -18.07 -29.16
C GLY A 331 38.03 -18.47 -27.74
N ALA A 332 38.60 -19.58 -27.25
CA ALA A 332 38.42 -20.09 -25.90
C ALA A 332 38.68 -19.02 -24.81
N ASP A 333 37.99 -19.18 -23.67
CA ASP A 333 38.28 -18.58 -22.35
C ASP A 333 38.95 -17.20 -22.35
N LYS A 334 38.14 -16.13 -22.30
CA LYS A 334 38.61 -14.83 -21.82
C LYS A 334 37.60 -14.20 -20.86
N PRO A 335 37.96 -14.00 -19.57
CA PRO A 335 37.18 -13.18 -18.65
C PRO A 335 36.88 -11.79 -19.21
N LEU A 336 35.79 -11.17 -18.73
CA LEU A 336 35.37 -9.84 -19.16
C LEU A 336 36.54 -8.84 -19.02
N PRO A 337 36.76 -7.91 -19.98
CA PRO A 337 37.95 -7.04 -20.05
C PRO A 337 38.24 -6.23 -18.78
N ARG A 338 37.20 -5.93 -17.98
CA ARG A 338 37.29 -5.19 -16.71
C ARG A 338 37.83 -6.01 -15.53
N THR A 339 37.88 -7.33 -15.67
CA THR A 339 38.35 -8.27 -14.65
C THR A 339 39.73 -8.84 -14.95
N GLN A 340 40.32 -8.45 -16.09
CA GLN A 340 41.64 -8.88 -16.51
C GLN A 340 42.60 -7.70 -16.55
N ALA A 341 43.83 -7.95 -16.14
CA ALA A 341 44.94 -7.08 -16.45
C ALA A 341 45.29 -7.18 -17.95
N PRO A 342 46.02 -6.20 -18.52
CA PRO A 342 46.42 -6.20 -19.94
C PRO A 342 47.21 -7.43 -20.39
N ASN A 343 47.85 -8.12 -19.44
CA ASN A 343 48.56 -9.38 -19.67
C ASN A 343 47.64 -10.61 -19.73
N GLY A 344 46.32 -10.45 -19.57
CA GLY A 344 45.33 -11.52 -19.58
C GLY A 344 45.14 -12.25 -18.25
N GLU A 345 45.93 -11.91 -17.22
CA GLU A 345 45.76 -12.44 -15.86
C GLU A 345 44.57 -11.79 -15.15
N MET A 346 44.15 -12.36 -14.02
CA MET A 346 43.11 -11.74 -13.21
C MET A 346 43.61 -10.40 -12.68
N LEU A 347 42.81 -9.35 -12.88
CA LEU A 347 43.13 -8.01 -12.39
C LEU A 347 43.31 -8.05 -10.87
N GLY A 348 44.43 -7.55 -10.33
CA GLY A 348 44.70 -7.61 -8.89
C GLY A 348 45.35 -8.91 -8.40
N GLU A 349 45.55 -9.94 -9.23
CA GLU A 349 46.16 -11.21 -8.84
C GLU A 349 47.57 -11.05 -8.27
N SER A 350 48.40 -10.25 -8.93
CA SER A 350 49.75 -9.86 -8.46
C SER A 350 49.75 -8.59 -7.60
N GLY A 351 48.56 -8.10 -7.23
CA GLY A 351 48.36 -6.84 -6.51
C GLY A 351 48.32 -6.98 -4.98
N ALA A 352 48.39 -5.86 -4.27
CA ALA A 352 48.29 -5.83 -2.82
C ALA A 352 46.82 -6.01 -2.36
N ASN A 353 46.60 -6.79 -1.30
CA ASN A 353 45.28 -6.88 -0.67
C ASN A 353 44.84 -5.49 -0.17
N THR A 354 43.70 -5.01 -0.68
CA THR A 354 43.15 -3.68 -0.39
C THR A 354 41.64 -3.79 -0.26
N THR A 355 41.06 -3.55 0.91
CA THR A 355 39.60 -3.64 1.07
C THR A 355 38.87 -2.55 0.30
N SER A 356 39.24 -1.29 0.49
CA SER A 356 38.86 -0.15 -0.34
C SER A 356 39.77 1.03 -0.01
N LYS A 357 40.24 1.76 -1.03
CA LYS A 357 41.10 2.92 -0.83
C LYS A 357 40.82 4.00 -1.85
N THR A 358 40.42 5.18 -1.38
CA THR A 358 40.31 6.37 -2.20
C THR A 358 41.70 6.92 -2.55
N LEU A 359 41.95 7.12 -3.85
CA LEU A 359 43.23 7.54 -4.41
C LEU A 359 43.31 9.05 -4.72
N THR A 360 42.17 9.73 -4.66
CA THR A 360 42.01 11.16 -4.95
C THR A 360 41.52 11.92 -3.73
N GLN A 361 41.85 13.21 -3.65
CA GLN A 361 41.21 14.14 -2.72
C GLN A 361 40.14 14.96 -3.46
N PRO A 362 39.15 15.54 -2.76
CA PRO A 362 38.20 16.45 -3.39
C PRO A 362 38.95 17.54 -4.20
N PRO A 363 38.62 17.74 -5.48
CA PRO A 363 39.35 18.66 -6.35
C PRO A 363 39.16 20.11 -5.90
N ALA A 364 40.22 20.93 -5.96
CA ALA A 364 40.16 22.33 -5.57
C ALA A 364 39.37 23.21 -6.55
N LYS A 365 39.24 22.80 -7.81
CA LYS A 365 38.46 23.44 -8.88
C LYS A 365 37.94 22.36 -9.84
N GLY A 366 36.71 22.51 -10.33
CA GLY A 366 36.09 21.58 -11.27
C GLY A 366 35.02 20.69 -10.63
N PRO A 367 34.42 19.77 -11.40
CA PRO A 367 33.40 18.86 -10.88
C PRO A 367 34.01 17.86 -9.89
N TYR A 368 33.25 17.47 -8.87
CA TYR A 368 33.68 16.47 -7.91
C TYR A 368 33.85 15.11 -8.60
N TYR A 369 34.88 14.39 -8.19
CA TYR A 369 35.06 12.99 -8.51
C TYR A 369 35.92 12.34 -7.42
N ARG A 370 35.75 11.03 -7.24
CA ARG A 370 36.74 10.22 -6.53
C ARG A 370 37.09 8.97 -7.31
N ILE A 371 38.35 8.54 -7.22
CA ILE A 371 38.78 7.25 -7.76
C ILE A 371 39.13 6.36 -6.57
N ASP A 372 38.49 5.21 -6.50
CA ASP A 372 38.70 4.21 -5.47
C ASP A 372 39.31 2.95 -6.11
N VAL A 373 40.18 2.27 -5.37
CA VAL A 373 40.72 0.97 -5.74
C VAL A 373 40.44 -0.04 -4.64
N GLU A 374 40.10 -1.25 -5.04
CA GLU A 374 39.92 -2.38 -4.15
C GLU A 374 40.47 -3.66 -4.79
N ASN A 375 41.02 -4.51 -3.93
CA ASN A 375 41.56 -5.81 -4.25
C ASN A 375 41.40 -6.70 -2.99
N PRO A 376 40.16 -7.00 -2.58
CA PRO A 376 39.90 -7.59 -1.28
C PRO A 376 40.44 -9.01 -1.13
N ASN A 377 40.64 -9.73 -2.25
CA ASN A 377 41.13 -11.11 -2.25
C ASN A 377 41.96 -11.43 -3.52
N PRO A 378 43.24 -10.99 -3.57
CA PRO A 378 44.12 -11.18 -4.73
C PRO A 378 44.20 -12.64 -5.18
N GLY A 379 44.03 -12.88 -6.50
CA GLY A 379 44.11 -14.21 -7.12
C GLY A 379 42.87 -15.09 -6.94
N VAL A 380 41.86 -14.60 -6.20
CA VAL A 380 40.56 -15.28 -6.01
C VAL A 380 39.42 -14.44 -6.57
N ARG A 381 39.47 -13.12 -6.36
CA ARG A 381 38.51 -12.16 -6.89
C ARG A 381 39.26 -11.08 -7.67
N PRO A 382 38.81 -10.71 -8.89
CA PRO A 382 39.36 -9.56 -9.59
C PRO A 382 39.26 -8.31 -8.72
N GLY A 383 40.40 -7.64 -8.53
CA GLY A 383 40.40 -6.27 -8.02
C GLY A 383 39.76 -5.33 -9.04
N GLN A 384 39.40 -4.14 -8.59
CA GLN A 384 38.76 -3.14 -9.43
C GLN A 384 39.23 -1.73 -9.05
N MET A 385 39.20 -0.85 -10.05
CA MET A 385 39.34 0.59 -9.86
C MET A 385 38.10 1.24 -10.44
N HIS A 386 37.45 2.12 -9.67
CA HIS A 386 36.25 2.80 -10.13
C HIS A 386 36.30 4.29 -9.81
N LEU A 387 35.68 5.08 -10.69
CA LEU A 387 35.43 6.48 -10.49
C LEU A 387 33.98 6.67 -10.01
N GLN A 388 33.77 7.59 -9.07
CA GLN A 388 32.45 8.02 -8.66
C GLN A 388 32.29 9.54 -8.80
N ASP A 389 31.17 9.99 -9.37
CA ASP A 389 30.80 11.40 -9.52
C ASP A 389 29.95 11.93 -8.33
N ASP A 390 29.49 13.18 -8.41
CA ASP A 390 28.68 13.85 -7.38
C ASP A 390 27.24 13.35 -7.31
N ALA A 391 26.68 12.86 -8.42
CA ALA A 391 25.38 12.21 -8.48
C ALA A 391 25.43 10.77 -7.93
N GLY A 392 26.63 10.25 -7.67
CA GLY A 392 26.86 8.92 -7.12
C GLY A 392 26.96 7.82 -8.17
N ASN A 393 27.01 8.17 -9.46
CA ASN A 393 27.24 7.22 -10.54
C ASN A 393 28.66 6.65 -10.43
N LYS A 394 28.81 5.35 -10.72
CA LYS A 394 30.09 4.64 -10.67
C LYS A 394 30.49 4.15 -12.05
N TYR A 395 31.74 4.39 -12.42
CA TYR A 395 32.32 4.02 -13.70
C TYR A 395 33.60 3.20 -13.46
N TYR A 396 33.73 2.04 -14.08
CA TYR A 396 34.84 1.12 -13.82
C TYR A 396 35.99 1.35 -14.81
N TYR A 397 37.22 1.35 -14.32
CA TYR A 397 38.40 1.51 -15.16
C TYR A 397 38.76 0.20 -15.83
N ASN A 398 38.78 0.20 -17.16
CA ASN A 398 39.24 -0.91 -17.95
C ASN A 398 40.72 -0.72 -18.29
N PHE A 399 41.58 -1.55 -17.72
CA PHE A 399 43.03 -1.47 -17.92
C PHE A 399 43.46 -1.88 -19.34
N ASN A 400 42.62 -2.60 -20.10
CA ASN A 400 42.89 -2.96 -21.49
C ASN A 400 42.65 -1.78 -22.45
N THR A 401 41.64 -0.95 -22.18
CA THR A 401 41.32 0.22 -23.02
C THR A 401 41.95 1.51 -22.51
N GLY A 402 42.26 1.59 -21.22
CA GLY A 402 42.76 2.80 -20.56
C GLY A 402 41.66 3.82 -20.25
N GLU A 403 40.41 3.38 -20.16
CA GLU A 403 39.24 4.25 -20.03
C GLU A 403 38.35 3.85 -18.84
N PHE A 404 37.60 4.81 -18.31
CA PHE A 404 36.47 4.53 -17.43
C PHE A 404 35.25 4.21 -18.29
N GLU A 405 34.79 2.96 -18.26
CA GLU A 405 33.68 2.48 -19.08
C GLU A 405 32.39 3.25 -18.78
N ASP A 406 31.65 3.59 -19.83
CA ASP A 406 30.38 4.33 -19.80
C ASP A 406 30.42 5.73 -19.18
N ALA A 407 31.61 6.21 -18.79
CA ALA A 407 31.76 7.56 -18.27
C ALA A 407 31.54 8.60 -19.38
N PRO A 408 30.69 9.63 -19.15
CA PRO A 408 30.45 10.65 -20.17
C PRO A 408 31.75 11.32 -20.60
N ALA A 409 32.07 11.30 -21.89
CA ALA A 409 33.32 11.84 -22.42
C ALA A 409 33.54 13.32 -22.02
N SER A 410 32.46 14.10 -21.96
CA SER A 410 32.48 15.49 -21.48
C SER A 410 32.89 15.64 -20.02
N PHE A 411 32.59 14.64 -19.19
CA PHE A 411 32.97 14.60 -17.79
C PHE A 411 34.43 14.16 -17.62
N ILE A 412 34.83 13.06 -18.27
CA ILE A 412 36.24 12.60 -18.31
C ILE A 412 37.17 13.71 -18.80
N ASN A 413 36.81 14.43 -19.86
CA ASN A 413 37.59 15.56 -20.39
C ASN A 413 37.75 16.74 -19.42
N LYS A 414 36.85 16.90 -18.44
CA LYS A 414 36.96 17.94 -17.41
C LYS A 414 37.91 17.50 -16.31
N ILE A 415 37.75 16.28 -15.80
CA ILE A 415 38.52 15.78 -14.66
C ILE A 415 39.93 15.34 -15.06
N SER A 416 40.17 14.93 -16.32
CA SER A 416 41.50 14.53 -16.80
C SER A 416 42.52 15.66 -16.79
N LYS A 417 42.06 16.92 -16.72
CA LYS A 417 42.89 18.11 -16.56
C LYS A 417 43.44 18.27 -15.14
N ASP A 418 42.84 17.59 -14.15
CA ASP A 418 43.38 17.58 -12.79
C ASP A 418 44.59 16.63 -12.73
N PRO A 419 45.78 17.11 -12.33
CA PRO A 419 46.96 16.26 -12.19
C PRO A 419 46.76 15.05 -11.27
N GLN A 420 45.83 15.09 -10.32
CA GLN A 420 45.57 13.95 -9.43
C GLN A 420 44.88 12.79 -10.15
N PHE A 421 44.11 13.04 -11.22
CA PHE A 421 43.41 12.02 -11.98
C PHE A 421 44.38 10.95 -12.52
N GLN A 422 45.40 11.40 -13.25
CA GLN A 422 46.42 10.51 -13.82
C GLN A 422 47.32 9.86 -12.75
N ARG A 423 47.56 10.56 -11.62
CA ARG A 423 48.28 9.97 -10.48
C ARG A 423 47.49 8.84 -9.82
N ALA A 424 46.17 9.00 -9.68
CA ALA A 424 45.30 8.00 -9.10
C ALA A 424 45.24 6.75 -9.97
N ILE A 425 45.09 6.89 -11.29
CA ILE A 425 45.11 5.75 -12.24
C ILE A 425 46.42 4.96 -12.10
N ARG A 426 47.58 5.61 -12.13
CA ARG A 426 48.88 4.94 -11.98
C ARG A 426 49.02 4.24 -10.63
N LYS A 427 48.54 4.87 -9.56
CA LYS A 427 48.59 4.30 -8.21
C LYS A 427 47.65 3.09 -8.07
N GLY A 428 46.46 3.16 -8.68
CA GLY A 428 45.53 2.05 -8.72
C GLY A 428 46.08 0.87 -9.53
N ALA A 429 46.69 1.14 -10.69
CA ALA A 429 47.40 0.13 -11.49
C ALA A 429 48.45 -0.60 -10.66
N ALA A 430 49.34 0.15 -9.99
CA ALA A 430 50.39 -0.42 -9.15
C ALA A 430 49.82 -1.24 -7.97
N MET A 431 48.72 -0.79 -7.35
CA MET A 431 48.05 -1.53 -6.27
C MET A 431 47.40 -2.83 -6.76
N LEU A 432 46.96 -2.86 -8.02
CA LEU A 432 46.38 -4.03 -8.68
C LEU A 432 47.43 -4.91 -9.38
N GLY A 433 48.72 -4.60 -9.25
CA GLY A 433 49.79 -5.36 -9.90
C GLY A 433 49.80 -5.22 -11.43
N VAL A 434 49.20 -4.17 -11.96
CA VAL A 434 49.19 -3.84 -13.40
C VAL A 434 50.35 -2.87 -13.68
N ASN A 435 51.36 -3.34 -14.40
CA ASN A 435 52.55 -2.57 -14.78
C ASN A 435 52.53 -2.13 -16.23
#